data_AF-A0A2S5R8H5-F1
#
_entry.id   AF-A0A2S5R8H5-F1
#
_cell.length_a   1.000
_cell.length_b   1.000
_cell.length_c   1.000
_cell.angle_alpha   90.00
_cell.angle_beta   90.00
_cell.angle_gamma   90.00
#
_symmetry.space_group_name_H-M   'P 1'
#
loop_
_entity.id
_entity.type
_entity.pdbx_description
1 polymer ?
#
loop_
_entity_poly.entity_id
_entity_poly.type
_entity_poly.pdbx_seq_one_letter_code
_entity_poly.pdbx_strand_id
1 'polypeptide(L)'
;MAKLLVKDDKYDKKGLLFALFKADPELLKQVYHFDKVQKKGFGSFVLQNPPRQPAISFKEFATEDLVRNALKAHDEEQNDSFETHLQGLFYHEDRLYLFIRRASDEDLLLSSNRIVHGHKPDWIILDFAANANQVNLCAKCSNQGLKIADRLVSSYFEKDCSFINMQDYNFAAQVKTFLRSCASESDKELKLFELKFRSPHLKNNTHLILTTHPTDPIAEELEALHQAVGDILDDIVMIDSVRLVFQGKKATLFFRGDAADPGHVMICYSEYVLDKKGRSAFKTWMKDCYGLTILPKAKCCA
;
A
#
# COMPACT_ATOMS: atom_id res chain seq x y z
N MET A 1 3.96 -35.11 14.07
CA MET A 1 3.51 -33.70 14.13
C MET A 1 3.24 -33.35 15.57
N ALA A 2 4.03 -32.44 16.15
CA ALA A 2 3.81 -31.99 17.53
C ALA A 2 2.46 -31.25 17.60
N LYS A 3 1.58 -31.66 18.52
CA LYS A 3 0.36 -30.93 18.86
C LYS A 3 0.77 -29.56 19.39
N LEU A 4 0.64 -28.53 18.55
CA LEU A 4 0.77 -27.13 18.94
C LEU A 4 -0.39 -26.82 19.88
N LEU A 5 -0.12 -26.84 21.18
CA LEU A 5 -1.10 -26.65 22.23
C LEU A 5 -1.67 -25.24 22.19
N VAL A 6 -2.99 -25.15 22.06
CA VAL A 6 -3.79 -23.92 22.16
C VAL A 6 -4.35 -23.85 23.58
N LYS A 7 -4.04 -22.78 24.30
CA LYS A 7 -4.87 -22.29 25.41
C LYS A 7 -5.53 -21.00 24.91
N ASP A 8 -6.84 -20.90 25.09
CA ASP A 8 -7.63 -19.67 24.85
C ASP A 8 -7.48 -19.05 23.44
N ASP A 9 -7.53 -19.88 22.39
CA ASP A 9 -7.41 -19.47 20.97
C ASP A 9 -6.14 -18.67 20.61
N LYS A 10 -5.12 -18.70 21.47
CA LYS A 10 -3.83 -18.03 21.22
C LYS A 10 -2.76 -19.06 20.88
N TYR A 11 -2.16 -18.90 19.71
CA TYR A 11 -0.99 -19.66 19.29
C TYR A 11 0.21 -19.36 20.20
N ASP A 12 0.94 -20.39 20.63
CA ASP A 12 2.26 -20.24 21.24
C ASP A 12 3.27 -19.77 20.19
N LYS A 13 3.34 -18.45 20.01
CA LYS A 13 4.24 -17.80 19.04
C LYS A 13 5.71 -18.13 19.33
N LYS A 14 6.11 -18.23 20.61
CA LYS A 14 7.50 -18.54 20.96
C LYS A 14 7.84 -19.97 20.57
N GLY A 15 6.99 -20.93 20.94
CA GLY A 15 7.13 -22.32 20.54
C GLY A 15 7.18 -22.50 19.02
N LEU A 16 6.34 -21.77 18.28
CA LEU A 16 6.36 -21.74 16.81
C LEU A 16 7.69 -21.23 16.25
N LEU A 17 8.22 -20.13 16.77
CA LEU A 17 9.52 -19.59 16.33
C LEU A 17 10.66 -20.59 16.59
N PHE A 18 10.68 -21.24 17.76
CA PHE A 18 11.67 -22.29 18.04
C PHE A 18 11.50 -23.51 17.15
N ALA A 19 10.27 -23.92 16.87
CA ALA A 19 9.99 -25.03 15.96
C ALA A 19 10.46 -24.73 14.53
N LEU A 20 10.20 -23.51 14.02
CA LEU A 20 10.68 -23.05 12.73
C LEU A 20 12.21 -23.01 12.70
N PHE A 21 12.85 -22.41 13.70
CA PHE A 21 14.31 -22.34 13.80
C PHE A 21 14.96 -23.72 13.83
N LYS A 22 14.38 -24.67 14.58
CA LYS A 22 14.88 -26.05 14.66
C LYS A 22 14.72 -26.79 13.32
N ALA A 23 13.67 -26.49 12.56
CA ALA A 23 13.46 -27.09 11.25
C ALA A 23 14.42 -26.51 10.21
N ASP A 24 14.48 -25.19 10.12
CA ASP A 24 15.39 -24.45 9.25
C ASP A 24 15.48 -22.97 9.75
N PRO A 25 16.67 -22.50 10.17
CA PRO A 25 16.89 -21.11 10.56
C PRO A 25 16.47 -20.07 9.53
N GLU A 26 16.51 -20.38 8.23
CA GLU A 26 16.11 -19.46 7.16
C GLU A 26 14.60 -19.16 7.18
N LEU A 27 13.78 -20.04 7.74
CA LEU A 27 12.34 -19.80 7.94
C LEU A 27 12.09 -18.62 8.87
N LEU A 28 12.98 -18.34 9.83
CA LEU A 28 12.85 -17.15 10.66
C LEU A 28 13.08 -15.87 9.85
N LYS A 29 13.98 -15.89 8.86
CA LYS A 29 14.17 -14.75 7.96
C LYS A 29 12.93 -14.52 7.10
N GLN A 30 12.31 -15.59 6.60
CA GLN A 30 11.03 -15.50 5.89
C GLN A 30 9.94 -14.87 6.77
N VAL A 31 9.78 -15.33 8.01
CA VAL A 31 8.83 -14.75 8.97
C VAL A 31 9.12 -13.27 9.22
N TYR A 32 10.38 -12.90 9.40
CA TYR A 32 10.78 -11.49 9.57
C TYR A 32 10.40 -10.63 8.36
N HIS A 33 10.66 -11.12 7.15
CA HIS A 33 10.32 -10.44 5.90
C HIS A 33 8.80 -10.33 5.69
N PHE A 34 8.05 -11.40 5.96
CA PHE A 34 6.58 -11.34 5.92
C PHE A 34 6.03 -10.34 6.92
N ASP A 35 6.54 -10.28 8.15
CA ASP A 35 6.13 -9.28 9.16
C ASP A 35 6.32 -7.84 8.64
N LYS A 36 7.38 -7.57 7.87
CA LYS A 36 7.57 -6.27 7.20
C LYS A 36 6.48 -5.97 6.18
N VAL A 37 6.12 -6.94 5.33
CA VAL A 37 5.03 -6.78 4.34
C VAL A 37 3.70 -6.51 5.04
N GLN A 38 3.43 -7.19 6.15
CA GLN A 38 2.18 -7.01 6.91
C GLN A 38 2.07 -5.61 7.55
N LYS A 39 3.18 -5.06 8.04
CA LYS A 39 3.20 -3.80 8.81
C LYS A 39 3.42 -2.54 7.97
N LYS A 40 3.86 -2.68 6.71
CA LYS A 40 4.12 -1.54 5.82
C LYS A 40 3.00 -1.35 4.81
N GLY A 41 2.79 -0.09 4.42
CA GLY A 41 1.94 0.28 3.29
C GLY A 41 2.76 0.36 2.00
N PHE A 42 2.11 0.07 0.87
CA PHE A 42 2.74 0.06 -0.45
C PHE A 42 2.11 1.12 -1.34
N GLY A 43 2.81 1.53 -2.40
CA GLY A 43 2.20 2.13 -3.58
C GLY A 43 2.07 1.08 -4.68
N SER A 44 1.02 1.15 -5.51
CA SER A 44 0.80 0.23 -6.63
C SER A 44 1.19 0.86 -7.95
N PHE A 45 1.95 0.11 -8.76
CA PHE A 45 2.45 0.55 -10.06
C PHE A 45 2.22 -0.53 -11.11
N VAL A 46 1.95 -0.10 -12.34
CA VAL A 46 1.74 -0.98 -13.50
C VAL A 46 2.72 -0.64 -14.60
N LEU A 47 3.11 -1.65 -15.37
CA LEU A 47 4.02 -1.46 -16.48
C LEU A 47 3.33 -0.64 -17.58
N GLN A 48 3.99 0.42 -18.05
CA GLN A 48 3.49 1.22 -19.15
C GLN A 48 3.62 0.43 -20.45
N ASN A 49 2.50 0.21 -21.15
CA ASN A 49 2.45 -0.54 -22.42
C ASN A 49 3.15 -1.91 -22.33
N PRO A 50 2.62 -2.85 -21.53
CA PRO A 50 3.31 -4.10 -21.21
C PRO A 50 3.67 -4.89 -22.48
N PRO A 51 4.94 -5.32 -22.64
CA PRO A 51 5.33 -6.17 -23.76
C PRO A 51 4.64 -7.53 -23.73
N ARG A 52 4.77 -8.28 -24.84
CA ARG A 52 4.33 -9.68 -24.87
C ARG A 52 5.09 -10.46 -23.80
N GLN A 53 4.36 -11.27 -23.05
CA GLN A 53 4.94 -12.10 -21.99
C GLN A 53 5.99 -13.08 -22.56
N PRO A 54 7.20 -13.13 -21.96
CA PRO A 54 8.20 -14.14 -22.26
C PRO A 54 7.68 -15.56 -21.97
N ALA A 55 8.29 -16.56 -22.60
CA ALA A 55 7.95 -17.96 -22.37
C ALA A 55 8.34 -18.43 -20.96
N ILE A 56 9.44 -17.89 -20.42
CA ILE A 56 9.87 -18.13 -19.04
C ILE A 56 9.10 -17.23 -18.09
N SER A 57 8.72 -17.74 -16.92
CA SER A 57 8.05 -16.92 -15.91
C SER A 57 9.04 -15.95 -15.26
N PHE A 58 8.55 -14.83 -14.74
CA PHE A 58 9.40 -13.87 -14.01
C PHE A 58 10.00 -14.50 -12.74
N LYS A 59 9.28 -15.43 -12.12
CA LYS A 59 9.78 -16.24 -10.99
C LYS A 59 11.03 -17.03 -11.38
N GLU A 60 11.04 -17.67 -12.53
CA GLU A 60 12.18 -18.47 -13.01
C GLU A 60 13.33 -17.58 -13.47
N PHE A 61 13.01 -16.42 -14.06
CA PHE A 61 14.00 -15.44 -14.49
C PHE A 61 14.75 -14.79 -13.33
N ALA A 62 14.02 -14.31 -12.31
CA ALA A 62 14.55 -13.46 -11.24
C ALA A 62 15.31 -14.27 -10.17
N THR A 63 16.40 -14.92 -10.56
CA THR A 63 17.32 -15.63 -9.66
C THR A 63 18.10 -14.66 -8.76
N GLU A 64 18.61 -15.14 -7.62
CA GLU A 64 19.40 -14.29 -6.72
C GLU A 64 20.61 -13.64 -7.40
N ASP A 65 21.33 -14.38 -8.24
CA ASP A 65 22.51 -13.87 -8.95
C ASP A 65 22.14 -12.77 -9.94
N LEU A 66 21.06 -12.97 -10.71
CA LEU A 66 20.57 -11.96 -11.64
C LEU A 66 20.13 -10.69 -10.90
N VAL A 67 19.37 -10.85 -9.82
CA VAL A 67 18.95 -9.71 -9.00
C VAL A 67 20.15 -9.00 -8.42
N ARG A 68 21.14 -9.70 -7.84
CA ARG A 68 22.36 -9.09 -7.30
C ARG A 68 23.14 -8.32 -8.37
N ASN A 69 23.24 -8.85 -9.58
CA ASN A 69 23.90 -8.17 -10.69
C ASN A 69 23.14 -6.91 -11.12
N ALA A 70 21.81 -6.97 -11.18
CA ALA A 70 20.98 -5.80 -11.47
C ALA A 70 21.12 -4.71 -10.40
N LEU A 71 21.24 -5.08 -9.12
CA LEU A 71 21.48 -4.14 -8.02
C LEU A 71 22.87 -3.50 -8.10
N LYS A 72 23.92 -4.25 -8.42
CA LYS A 72 25.27 -3.69 -8.65
C LYS A 72 25.28 -2.69 -9.81
N ALA A 73 24.65 -3.05 -10.93
CA ALA A 73 24.55 -2.15 -12.08
C ALA A 73 23.73 -0.89 -11.74
N HIS A 74 22.75 -0.98 -10.84
CA HIS A 74 22.04 0.18 -10.32
C HIS A 74 22.96 1.08 -9.47
N ASP A 75 23.80 0.49 -8.61
CA ASP A 75 24.76 1.23 -7.78
C ASP A 75 25.79 1.98 -8.63
N GLU A 76 26.32 1.32 -9.67
CA GLU A 76 27.22 1.92 -10.66
C GLU A 76 26.58 3.10 -11.40
N GLU A 77 25.30 2.99 -11.75
CA GLU A 77 24.55 4.08 -12.41
C GLU A 77 24.27 5.26 -11.46
N GLN A 78 23.91 4.99 -10.19
CA GLN A 78 23.66 6.09 -9.24
C GLN A 78 24.96 6.80 -8.86
N ASN A 79 26.09 6.07 -8.80
CA ASN A 79 27.42 6.58 -8.50
C ASN A 79 27.46 7.49 -7.25
N ASP A 80 26.68 7.12 -6.23
CA ASP A 80 26.50 7.87 -4.98
C ASP A 80 27.26 7.25 -3.79
N SER A 81 28.14 6.27 -4.06
CA SER A 81 28.89 5.47 -3.07
C SER A 81 28.05 4.61 -2.13
N PHE A 82 26.74 4.53 -2.32
CA PHE A 82 25.89 3.61 -1.55
C PHE A 82 25.78 2.25 -2.22
N GLU A 83 25.89 1.21 -1.40
CA GLU A 83 25.68 -0.17 -1.84
C GLU A 83 24.22 -0.60 -1.61
N THR A 84 23.67 -1.30 -2.59
CA THR A 84 22.36 -1.93 -2.51
C THR A 84 22.50 -3.43 -2.21
N HIS A 85 21.99 -3.84 -1.05
CA HIS A 85 22.08 -5.23 -0.60
C HIS A 85 20.74 -5.97 -0.73
N LEU A 86 20.74 -7.07 -1.47
CA LEU A 86 19.64 -8.05 -1.44
C LEU A 86 19.66 -8.81 -0.10
N GLN A 87 18.60 -8.63 0.68
CA GLN A 87 18.37 -9.31 1.96
C GLN A 87 17.51 -10.56 1.82
N GLY A 88 16.70 -10.65 0.76
CA GLY A 88 15.96 -11.86 0.46
C GLY A 88 15.08 -11.75 -0.77
N LEU A 89 14.79 -12.92 -1.33
CA LEU A 89 13.99 -13.13 -2.52
C LEU A 89 13.02 -14.28 -2.23
N PHE A 90 11.72 -14.03 -2.27
CA PHE A 90 10.72 -15.02 -1.87
C PHE A 90 9.56 -15.07 -2.85
N TYR A 91 9.07 -16.27 -3.11
CA TYR A 91 7.88 -16.48 -3.93
C TYR A 91 6.74 -17.01 -3.06
N HIS A 92 5.58 -16.35 -3.11
CA HIS A 92 4.41 -16.73 -2.33
C HIS A 92 3.12 -16.24 -3.00
N GLU A 93 2.12 -17.11 -3.13
CA GLU A 93 0.81 -16.79 -3.73
C GLU A 93 0.92 -16.12 -5.10
N ASP A 94 1.76 -16.66 -5.99
CA ASP A 94 2.02 -16.12 -7.35
C ASP A 94 2.65 -14.72 -7.39
N ARG A 95 3.30 -14.33 -6.29
CA ARG A 95 3.98 -13.04 -6.14
C ARG A 95 5.44 -13.24 -5.80
N LEU A 96 6.28 -12.37 -6.34
CA LEU A 96 7.71 -12.36 -6.07
C LEU A 96 8.06 -11.14 -5.21
N TYR A 97 8.60 -11.40 -4.03
CA TYR A 97 9.01 -10.39 -3.06
C TYR A 97 10.52 -10.24 -3.05
N LEU A 98 11.01 -9.02 -3.28
CA LEU A 98 12.41 -8.64 -3.12
C LEU A 98 12.55 -7.70 -1.93
N PHE A 99 13.47 -8.05 -1.04
CA PHE A 99 13.80 -7.27 0.15
C PHE A 99 15.19 -6.70 -0.01
N ILE A 100 15.27 -5.38 -0.08
CA ILE A 100 16.49 -4.65 -0.40
C ILE A 100 16.80 -3.67 0.73
N ARG A 101 18.09 -3.55 1.06
CA ARG A 101 18.64 -2.55 1.97
C ARG A 101 19.58 -1.63 1.22
N ARG A 102 19.30 -0.33 1.25
CA ARG A 102 20.13 0.72 0.66
C ARG A 102 20.13 1.94 1.58
N ALA A 103 21.27 2.60 1.74
CA ALA A 103 21.34 3.90 2.41
C ALA A 103 20.56 4.96 1.61
N SER A 104 19.87 5.88 2.30
CA SER A 104 19.21 7.00 1.62
C SER A 104 19.55 8.34 2.27
N ASP A 105 19.12 8.56 3.50
CA ASP A 105 19.14 9.89 4.12
C ASP A 105 20.25 9.99 5.15
N GLU A 106 20.77 11.20 5.31
CA GLU A 106 21.62 11.54 6.44
C GLU A 106 20.87 11.25 7.75
N ASP A 107 21.55 10.58 8.67
CA ASP A 107 21.06 10.24 9.99
C ASP A 107 22.23 10.28 10.99
N LEU A 108 21.87 10.31 12.26
CA LEU A 108 22.78 10.22 13.38
C LEU A 108 22.94 8.73 13.75
N LEU A 109 24.11 8.18 13.45
CA LEU A 109 24.44 6.77 13.71
C LEU A 109 25.22 6.64 15.02
N LEU A 110 24.89 5.61 15.81
CA LEU A 110 25.68 5.26 16.99
C LEU A 110 26.84 4.36 16.55
N SER A 111 28.07 4.86 16.66
CA SER A 111 29.31 4.12 16.40
C SER A 111 30.23 4.24 17.62
N SER A 112 30.60 3.11 18.22
CA SER A 112 31.53 3.05 19.36
C SER A 112 31.17 4.03 20.50
N ASN A 113 29.90 4.06 20.91
CA ASN A 113 29.35 4.97 21.92
C ASN A 113 29.46 6.48 21.58
N ARG A 114 29.63 6.83 20.31
CA ARG A 114 29.56 8.21 19.81
C ARG A 114 28.50 8.32 18.73
N ILE A 115 27.90 9.49 18.64
CA ILE A 115 26.98 9.82 17.55
C ILE A 115 27.82 10.38 16.40
N VAL A 116 27.71 9.76 15.23
CA VAL A 116 28.37 10.20 13.99
C VAL A 116 27.32 10.51 12.93
N HIS A 117 27.59 11.49 12.08
CA HIS A 117 26.79 11.69 10.87
C HIS A 117 27.08 10.56 9.88
N GLY A 118 26.04 9.96 9.33
CA GLY A 118 26.16 8.94 8.30
C GLY A 118 24.82 8.73 7.61
N HIS A 119 24.67 7.64 6.88
CA HIS A 119 23.40 7.34 6.20
C HIS A 119 22.81 6.06 6.77
N LYS A 120 21.55 6.13 7.21
CA LYS A 120 20.87 4.94 7.73
C LYS A 120 20.36 4.11 6.56
N PRO A 121 20.67 2.80 6.50
CA PRO A 121 20.04 1.92 5.53
C PRO A 121 18.53 1.91 5.75
N ASP A 122 17.79 2.03 4.65
CA ASP A 122 16.34 1.92 4.60
C ASP A 122 15.92 0.66 3.84
N TRP A 123 14.66 0.29 4.01
CA TRP A 123 14.08 -0.88 3.34
C TRP A 123 13.40 -0.44 2.05
N ILE A 124 13.77 -1.10 0.97
CA ILE A 124 13.03 -1.11 -0.30
C ILE A 124 12.43 -2.52 -0.43
N ILE A 125 11.10 -2.60 -0.52
CA ILE A 125 10.38 -3.86 -0.68
C ILE A 125 9.62 -3.79 -2.00
N LEU A 126 9.96 -4.67 -2.93
CA LEU A 126 9.25 -4.85 -4.19
C LEU A 126 8.41 -6.11 -4.11
N ASP A 127 7.13 -6.00 -4.39
CA ASP A 127 6.17 -7.09 -4.43
C ASP A 127 5.58 -7.16 -5.84
N PHE A 128 6.23 -7.95 -6.70
CA PHE A 128 5.84 -8.15 -8.09
C PHE A 128 4.66 -9.10 -8.21
N ALA A 129 3.73 -8.74 -9.09
CA ALA A 129 2.53 -9.50 -9.41
C ALA A 129 2.27 -9.53 -10.91
N ALA A 130 1.31 -10.37 -11.31
CA ALA A 130 0.88 -10.51 -12.70
C ALA A 130 2.08 -10.74 -13.64
N ASN A 131 3.00 -11.61 -13.22
CA ASN A 131 4.22 -11.95 -13.94
C ASN A 131 5.03 -10.70 -14.38
N ALA A 132 5.35 -9.83 -13.41
CA ALA A 132 6.09 -8.58 -13.57
C ALA A 132 5.37 -7.40 -14.24
N ASN A 133 4.09 -7.53 -14.62
CA ASN A 133 3.33 -6.39 -15.15
C ASN A 133 2.90 -5.39 -14.07
N GLN A 134 2.96 -5.78 -12.80
CA GLN A 134 2.61 -4.94 -11.66
C GLN A 134 3.67 -5.08 -10.57
N VAL A 135 3.98 -3.97 -9.90
CA VAL A 135 4.79 -3.97 -8.69
C VAL A 135 4.12 -3.13 -7.61
N ASN A 136 4.02 -3.70 -6.41
CA ASN A 136 3.72 -2.94 -5.21
C ASN A 136 5.05 -2.57 -4.54
N LEU A 137 5.28 -1.29 -4.30
CA LEU A 137 6.54 -0.77 -3.79
C LEU A 137 6.36 -0.16 -2.40
N CYS A 138 7.17 -0.58 -1.45
CA CYS A 138 7.37 0.12 -0.19
C CYS A 138 8.81 0.58 -0.08
N ALA A 139 9.03 1.89 -0.18
CA ALA A 139 10.31 2.54 0.07
C ALA A 139 10.07 3.93 0.66
N LYS A 140 11.12 4.49 1.28
CA LYS A 140 11.11 5.89 1.69
C LYS A 140 11.17 6.81 0.46
N CYS A 141 12.08 6.53 -0.47
CA CYS A 141 12.15 7.14 -1.79
C CYS A 141 11.57 6.17 -2.83
N SER A 142 10.36 6.43 -3.33
CA SER A 142 9.73 5.58 -4.34
C SER A 142 10.52 5.55 -5.65
N ASN A 143 11.11 6.68 -6.06
CA ASN A 143 11.81 6.78 -7.33
C ASN A 143 13.01 5.82 -7.40
N GLN A 144 13.78 5.67 -6.32
CA GLN A 144 14.87 4.69 -6.26
C GLN A 144 14.34 3.26 -6.38
N GLY A 145 13.27 2.92 -5.64
CA GLY A 145 12.67 1.60 -5.73
C GLY A 145 12.13 1.28 -7.12
N LEU A 146 11.53 2.27 -7.80
CA LEU A 146 11.05 2.11 -9.18
C LEU A 146 12.19 1.93 -10.17
N LYS A 147 13.29 2.68 -10.08
CA LYS A 147 14.46 2.46 -10.96
C LYS A 147 14.98 1.03 -10.88
N ILE A 148 15.04 0.46 -9.68
CA ILE A 148 15.43 -0.94 -9.49
C ILE A 148 14.40 -1.87 -10.14
N ALA A 149 13.11 -1.62 -9.93
CA ALA A 149 12.04 -2.43 -10.52
C ALA A 149 12.07 -2.39 -12.05
N ASP A 150 12.16 -1.18 -12.63
CA ASP A 150 12.27 -0.90 -14.07
C ASP A 150 13.45 -1.65 -14.69
N ARG A 151 14.62 -1.62 -14.04
CA ARG A 151 15.82 -2.33 -14.51
C ARG A 151 15.62 -3.85 -14.55
N LEU A 152 15.01 -4.41 -13.51
CA LEU A 152 14.74 -5.84 -13.43
C LEU A 152 13.76 -6.28 -14.52
N VAL A 153 12.67 -5.53 -14.72
CA VAL A 153 11.67 -5.88 -15.74
C VAL A 153 12.17 -5.59 -17.15
N SER A 154 12.98 -4.54 -17.35
CA SER A 154 13.58 -4.26 -18.65
C SER A 154 14.51 -5.39 -19.09
N SER A 155 15.26 -5.94 -18.14
CA SER A 155 16.09 -7.13 -18.37
C SER A 155 15.24 -8.37 -18.68
N TYR A 156 14.09 -8.52 -18.02
CA TYR A 156 13.18 -9.66 -18.23
C TYR A 156 12.48 -9.62 -19.59
N PHE A 157 12.04 -8.45 -20.03
CA PHE A 157 11.35 -8.26 -21.31
C PHE A 157 12.30 -7.96 -22.47
N GLU A 158 13.61 -7.86 -22.21
CA GLU A 158 14.65 -7.47 -23.18
C GLU A 158 14.32 -6.16 -23.91
N LYS A 159 13.72 -5.22 -23.19
CA LYS A 159 13.25 -3.93 -23.71
C LYS A 159 13.11 -2.93 -22.57
N ASP A 160 13.39 -1.66 -22.84
CA ASP A 160 13.13 -0.57 -21.89
C ASP A 160 11.68 -0.56 -21.44
N CYS A 161 11.51 -0.74 -20.13
CA CYS A 161 10.24 -0.91 -19.45
C CYS A 161 10.20 0.04 -18.25
N SER A 162 9.07 0.74 -18.07
CA SER A 162 8.90 1.67 -16.96
C SER A 162 7.55 1.47 -16.27
N PHE A 163 7.59 1.47 -14.95
CA PHE A 163 6.41 1.44 -14.11
C PHE A 163 5.83 2.84 -13.93
N ILE A 164 4.52 2.96 -14.14
CA ILE A 164 3.74 4.17 -13.84
C ILE A 164 2.81 3.90 -12.65
N ASN A 165 2.39 4.97 -11.97
CA ASN A 165 1.38 4.86 -10.92
C ASN A 165 0.14 4.15 -11.47
N MET A 166 -0.33 3.13 -10.76
CA MET A 166 -1.61 2.52 -11.09
C MET A 166 -2.69 3.60 -10.91
N GLN A 167 -3.48 3.80 -11.95
CA GLN A 167 -4.65 4.67 -11.94
C GLN A 167 -5.87 3.79 -12.20
N ASP A 168 -6.81 3.83 -11.27
CA ASP A 168 -8.06 3.08 -11.35
C ASP A 168 -9.16 4.02 -10.90
N TYR A 169 -10.14 4.21 -11.77
CA TYR A 169 -11.16 5.24 -11.64
C TYR A 169 -12.52 4.60 -11.47
N ASN A 170 -13.30 5.19 -10.58
CA ASN A 170 -14.67 4.79 -10.31
C ASN A 170 -15.62 5.85 -10.82
N PHE A 171 -16.81 5.46 -11.24
CA PHE A 171 -17.85 6.43 -11.56
C PHE A 171 -18.28 7.17 -10.30
N ALA A 172 -18.33 8.50 -10.36
CA ALA A 172 -18.75 9.35 -9.24
C ALA A 172 -20.09 8.90 -8.66
N ALA A 173 -21.06 8.52 -9.50
CA ALA A 173 -22.37 8.02 -9.04
C ALA A 173 -22.27 6.78 -8.13
N GLN A 174 -21.36 5.85 -8.41
CA GLN A 174 -21.12 4.68 -7.56
C GLN A 174 -20.51 5.09 -6.21
N VAL A 175 -19.56 6.04 -6.25
CA VAL A 175 -18.93 6.58 -5.04
C VAL A 175 -19.94 7.31 -4.16
N LYS A 176 -20.89 8.06 -4.73
CA LYS A 176 -21.98 8.71 -3.98
C LYS A 176 -22.85 7.68 -3.28
N THR A 177 -23.22 6.64 -4.02
CA THR A 177 -24.05 5.54 -3.50
C THR A 177 -23.36 4.86 -2.32
N PHE A 178 -22.06 4.59 -2.46
CA PHE A 178 -21.22 4.06 -1.39
C PHE A 178 -21.18 4.97 -0.15
N LEU A 179 -20.87 6.25 -0.32
CA LEU A 179 -20.79 7.20 0.79
C LEU A 179 -22.11 7.35 1.53
N ARG A 180 -23.23 7.43 0.79
CA ARG A 180 -24.57 7.48 1.38
C ARG A 180 -24.92 6.20 2.12
N SER A 181 -24.51 5.04 1.61
CA SER A 181 -24.73 3.76 2.30
C SER A 181 -23.96 3.70 3.63
N CYS A 182 -22.70 4.15 3.63
CA CYS A 182 -21.88 4.23 4.84
C CYS A 182 -22.37 5.25 5.87
N ALA A 183 -22.92 6.39 5.42
CA ALA A 183 -23.47 7.42 6.29
C ALA A 183 -24.79 6.98 6.95
N SER A 184 -25.67 6.33 6.18
CA SER A 184 -27.00 5.86 6.63
C SER A 184 -26.97 4.57 7.45
N GLU A 185 -25.78 4.02 7.73
CA GLU A 185 -25.59 2.72 8.39
C GLU A 185 -26.34 1.55 7.72
N SER A 186 -26.63 1.67 6.43
CA SER A 186 -27.22 0.56 5.65
C SER A 186 -26.20 -0.57 5.43
N ASP A 187 -24.91 -0.23 5.41
CA ASP A 187 -23.81 -1.19 5.50
C ASP A 187 -23.43 -1.43 6.96
N LYS A 188 -23.56 -2.68 7.42
CA LYS A 188 -23.20 -3.07 8.79
C LYS A 188 -21.70 -3.30 8.99
N GLU A 189 -20.97 -3.56 7.91
CA GLU A 189 -19.53 -3.79 7.94
C GLU A 189 -18.75 -2.48 7.87
N LEU A 190 -19.35 -1.42 7.32
CA LEU A 190 -18.73 -0.11 7.14
C LEU A 190 -19.47 0.99 7.89
N LYS A 191 -18.80 1.61 8.86
CA LYS A 191 -19.33 2.77 9.59
C LYS A 191 -18.51 4.01 9.31
N LEU A 192 -19.11 5.01 8.68
CA LEU A 192 -18.50 6.33 8.48
C LEU A 192 -18.56 7.13 9.79
N PHE A 193 -17.43 7.67 10.23
CA PHE A 193 -17.37 8.48 11.46
C PHE A 193 -16.56 9.78 11.30
N GLU A 194 -15.88 9.98 10.17
CA GLU A 194 -15.20 11.23 9.87
C GLU A 194 -15.28 11.55 8.38
N LEU A 195 -15.59 12.82 8.07
CA LEU A 195 -15.64 13.36 6.72
C LEU A 195 -14.83 14.66 6.69
N LYS A 196 -13.81 14.70 5.83
CA LYS A 196 -13.05 15.92 5.53
C LYS A 196 -13.43 16.42 4.15
N PHE A 197 -13.90 17.66 4.07
CA PHE A 197 -14.41 18.24 2.85
C PHE A 197 -14.13 19.74 2.76
N ARG A 198 -14.27 20.28 1.55
CA ARG A 198 -14.20 21.71 1.24
C ARG A 198 -15.61 22.25 1.04
N SER A 199 -15.82 23.51 1.40
CA SER A 199 -17.10 24.20 1.16
C SER A 199 -16.90 25.28 0.10
N PRO A 200 -17.81 25.40 -0.88
CA PRO A 200 -17.76 26.48 -1.87
C PRO A 200 -17.98 27.88 -1.24
N HIS A 201 -18.49 27.93 -0.01
CA HIS A 201 -18.71 29.17 0.73
C HIS A 201 -17.47 29.66 1.51
N LEU A 202 -16.40 28.86 1.55
CA LEU A 202 -15.16 29.19 2.23
C LEU A 202 -14.03 29.36 1.20
N LYS A 203 -12.88 29.88 1.65
CA LYS A 203 -11.70 29.99 0.78
C LYS A 203 -11.26 28.60 0.32
N ASN A 204 -10.73 28.48 -0.90
CA ASN A 204 -10.33 27.20 -1.51
C ASN A 204 -9.37 26.33 -0.68
N ASN A 205 -8.62 26.92 0.27
CA ASN A 205 -7.68 26.21 1.14
C ASN A 205 -8.26 25.94 2.54
N THR A 206 -9.55 26.18 2.76
CA THR A 206 -10.22 25.92 4.02
C THR A 206 -10.92 24.56 3.95
N HIS A 207 -10.57 23.69 4.90
CA HIS A 207 -11.16 22.37 5.03
C HIS A 207 -12.00 22.32 6.29
N LEU A 208 -13.17 21.71 6.18
CA LEU A 208 -14.03 21.36 7.31
C LEU A 208 -13.86 19.87 7.60
N ILE A 209 -13.91 19.53 8.89
CA ILE A 209 -13.86 18.14 9.35
C ILE A 209 -15.08 17.93 10.23
N LEU A 210 -15.95 17.03 9.79
CA LEU A 210 -17.02 16.49 10.61
C LEU A 210 -16.53 15.17 11.21
N THR A 211 -16.61 15.02 12.52
CA THR A 211 -16.20 13.80 13.23
C THR A 211 -17.23 13.47 14.29
N THR A 212 -17.67 12.21 14.31
CA THR A 212 -18.49 11.63 15.37
C THR A 212 -17.71 10.53 16.10
N HIS A 213 -18.26 10.02 17.20
CA HIS A 213 -17.70 8.82 17.80
C HIS A 213 -17.91 7.63 16.84
N PRO A 214 -16.98 6.66 16.73
CA PRO A 214 -17.11 5.55 15.77
C PRO A 214 -18.32 4.63 15.93
N THR A 215 -19.08 4.77 17.01
CA THR A 215 -20.33 4.03 17.27
C THR A 215 -21.58 4.83 16.92
N ASP A 216 -21.43 6.13 16.66
CA ASP A 216 -22.53 7.06 16.56
C ASP A 216 -22.80 7.37 15.08
N PRO A 217 -24.07 7.41 14.64
CA PRO A 217 -24.39 7.61 13.24
C PRO A 217 -24.05 9.04 12.80
N ILE A 218 -23.19 9.19 11.77
CA ILE A 218 -22.83 10.50 11.22
C ILE A 218 -23.95 11.17 10.40
N ALA A 219 -25.02 10.43 10.08
CA ALA A 219 -26.12 10.93 9.24
C ALA A 219 -26.86 12.11 9.90
N GLU A 220 -27.03 12.10 11.22
CA GLU A 220 -27.75 13.16 11.93
C GLU A 220 -27.01 14.49 11.85
N GLU A 221 -25.68 14.48 11.99
CA GLU A 221 -24.84 15.66 11.87
C GLU A 221 -24.76 16.15 10.41
N LEU A 222 -24.77 15.25 9.43
CA LEU A 222 -24.83 15.63 8.02
C LEU A 222 -26.14 16.35 7.69
N GLU A 223 -27.27 15.87 8.21
CA GLU A 223 -28.58 16.50 8.02
C GLU A 223 -28.62 17.88 8.69
N ALA A 224 -28.09 18.01 9.91
CA ALA A 224 -28.01 19.30 10.60
C ALA A 224 -27.17 20.35 9.83
N LEU A 225 -26.14 19.90 9.10
CA LEU A 225 -25.31 20.77 8.26
C LEU A 225 -25.93 21.09 6.90
N HIS A 226 -26.89 20.27 6.43
CA HIS A 226 -27.45 20.38 5.08
C HIS A 226 -27.99 21.78 4.77
N GLN A 227 -28.65 22.43 5.73
CA GLN A 227 -29.19 23.79 5.55
C GLN A 227 -28.11 24.87 5.39
N ALA A 228 -26.91 24.66 5.95
CA ALA A 228 -25.84 25.65 5.96
C ALA A 228 -24.87 25.49 4.79
N VAL A 229 -24.59 24.25 4.37
CA VAL A 229 -23.56 23.95 3.36
C VAL A 229 -24.04 23.10 2.18
N GLY A 230 -25.32 22.72 2.16
CA GLY A 230 -25.90 21.84 1.14
C GLY A 230 -25.59 20.36 1.38
N ASP A 231 -25.92 19.51 0.40
CA ASP A 231 -25.59 18.08 0.45
C ASP A 231 -24.11 17.84 0.16
N ILE A 232 -23.33 17.64 1.22
CA ILE A 232 -21.89 17.39 1.15
C ILE A 232 -21.58 16.11 0.36
N LEU A 233 -22.46 15.09 0.42
CA LEU A 233 -22.22 13.80 -0.24
C LEU A 233 -22.54 13.83 -1.73
N ASP A 234 -23.17 14.90 -2.23
CA ASP A 234 -23.48 15.05 -3.65
C ASP A 234 -22.31 15.64 -4.46
N ASP A 235 -21.34 16.29 -3.83
CA ASP A 235 -20.13 16.79 -4.50
C ASP A 235 -18.87 16.07 -4.00
N ILE A 236 -18.60 14.88 -4.56
CA ILE A 236 -17.45 14.06 -4.18
C ILE A 236 -16.12 14.79 -4.43
N VAL A 237 -16.05 15.70 -5.40
CA VAL A 237 -14.82 16.43 -5.70
C VAL A 237 -14.43 17.35 -4.53
N MET A 238 -15.41 17.77 -3.73
CA MET A 238 -15.18 18.55 -2.52
C MET A 238 -14.78 17.69 -1.33
N ILE A 239 -14.96 16.38 -1.38
CA ILE A 239 -14.57 15.46 -0.31
C ILE A 239 -13.11 15.04 -0.50
N ASP A 240 -12.24 15.40 0.45
CA ASP A 240 -10.83 15.01 0.40
C ASP A 240 -10.62 13.59 0.91
N SER A 241 -11.29 13.25 2.02
CA SER A 241 -11.16 11.96 2.67
C SER A 241 -12.30 11.63 3.61
N VAL A 242 -12.53 10.33 3.80
CA VAL A 242 -13.38 9.80 4.87
C VAL A 242 -12.61 8.83 5.75
N ARG A 243 -13.03 8.72 7.01
CA ARG A 243 -12.61 7.61 7.87
C ARG A 243 -13.80 6.75 8.23
N LEU A 244 -13.57 5.45 8.11
CA LEU A 244 -14.57 4.43 8.36
C LEU A 244 -14.02 3.34 9.26
N VAL A 245 -14.91 2.63 9.94
CA VAL A 245 -14.59 1.37 10.63
C VAL A 245 -14.94 0.23 9.69
N PHE A 246 -13.98 -0.64 9.43
CA PHE A 246 -14.15 -1.91 8.72
C PHE A 246 -13.61 -3.05 9.59
N GLN A 247 -14.46 -4.02 9.94
CA GLN A 247 -14.08 -5.16 10.80
C GLN A 247 -13.36 -4.72 12.10
N GLY A 248 -13.85 -3.64 12.72
CA GLY A 248 -13.29 -3.08 13.95
C GLY A 248 -12.00 -2.26 13.77
N LYS A 249 -11.48 -2.13 12.55
CA LYS A 249 -10.26 -1.35 12.23
C LYS A 249 -10.64 -0.04 11.53
N LYS A 250 -9.96 1.06 11.90
CA LYS A 250 -10.21 2.39 11.32
C LYS A 250 -9.41 2.58 10.04
N ALA A 251 -10.06 2.57 8.88
CA ALA A 251 -9.43 2.86 7.60
C ALA A 251 -9.75 4.29 7.15
N THR A 252 -8.84 4.88 6.38
CA THR A 252 -9.06 6.19 5.74
C THR A 252 -9.11 5.97 4.23
N LEU A 253 -10.14 6.47 3.58
CA LEU A 253 -10.22 6.59 2.12
C LEU A 253 -9.97 8.05 1.73
N PHE A 254 -9.27 8.25 0.63
CA PHE A 254 -8.97 9.55 0.03
C PHE A 254 -9.55 9.56 -1.38
N PHE A 255 -10.18 10.65 -1.76
CA PHE A 255 -10.79 10.81 -3.07
C PHE A 255 -9.98 11.81 -3.88
N ARG A 256 -9.75 11.47 -5.15
CA ARG A 256 -9.12 12.38 -6.12
C ARG A 256 -9.97 12.34 -7.38
N GLY A 257 -10.64 13.45 -7.68
CA GLY A 257 -11.33 13.62 -8.95
C GLY A 257 -10.34 13.62 -10.10
N ASP A 258 -10.74 13.07 -11.24
CA ASP A 258 -9.98 13.22 -12.47
C ASP A 258 -10.19 14.63 -13.04
N ALA A 259 -9.09 15.34 -13.31
CA ALA A 259 -9.15 16.66 -13.92
C ALA A 259 -9.58 16.58 -15.40
N ALA A 260 -9.32 15.45 -16.07
CA ALA A 260 -9.70 15.22 -17.46
C ALA A 260 -11.16 14.76 -17.61
N ASP A 261 -11.68 14.02 -16.62
CA ASP A 261 -13.05 13.50 -16.63
C ASP A 261 -13.72 13.67 -15.25
N PRO A 262 -14.50 14.75 -15.06
CA PRO A 262 -15.17 15.04 -13.78
C PRO A 262 -16.15 13.95 -13.31
N GLY A 263 -16.56 13.02 -14.19
CA GLY A 263 -17.40 11.88 -13.85
C GLY A 263 -16.66 10.76 -13.12
N HIS A 264 -15.33 10.86 -13.00
CA HIS A 264 -14.47 9.79 -12.50
C HIS A 264 -13.68 10.21 -11.26
N VAL A 265 -13.59 9.28 -10.31
CA VAL A 265 -12.93 9.48 -9.02
C VAL A 265 -12.02 8.30 -8.71
N MET A 266 -10.75 8.59 -8.45
CA MET A 266 -9.81 7.62 -7.92
C MET A 266 -9.94 7.57 -6.39
N ILE A 267 -10.00 6.35 -5.84
CA ILE A 267 -10.06 6.13 -4.40
C ILE A 267 -8.75 5.50 -3.93
N CYS A 268 -8.06 6.18 -3.01
CA CYS A 268 -6.88 5.66 -2.34
C CYS A 268 -7.17 5.33 -0.87
N TYR A 269 -6.52 4.34 -0.27
CA TYR A 269 -6.72 4.02 1.15
C TYR A 269 -5.42 3.84 1.97
N SER A 270 -5.51 4.14 3.27
CA SER A 270 -4.40 3.93 4.22
C SER A 270 -4.17 2.45 4.52
N GLU A 271 -3.26 1.81 3.79
CA GLU A 271 -3.02 0.36 3.89
C GLU A 271 -2.53 -0.15 5.24
N TYR A 272 -1.71 0.62 5.95
CA TYR A 272 -0.97 0.12 7.11
C TYR A 272 -1.84 -0.25 8.31
N VAL A 273 -3.10 0.17 8.35
CA VAL A 273 -4.03 -0.19 9.44
C VAL A 273 -4.59 -1.60 9.26
N LEU A 274 -4.61 -2.10 8.03
CA LEU A 274 -5.05 -3.44 7.68
C LEU A 274 -3.81 -4.32 7.42
N ASP A 275 -3.84 -5.56 7.91
CA ASP A 275 -2.88 -6.59 7.49
C ASP A 275 -3.21 -7.05 6.05
N LYS A 276 -2.33 -7.82 5.41
CA LYS A 276 -2.50 -8.27 4.00
C LYS A 276 -3.85 -8.95 3.77
N LYS A 277 -4.30 -9.80 4.70
CA LYS A 277 -5.59 -10.49 4.59
C LYS A 277 -6.74 -9.49 4.69
N GLY A 278 -6.69 -8.57 5.65
CA GLY A 278 -7.65 -7.48 5.80
C GLY A 278 -7.69 -6.55 4.60
N ARG A 279 -6.55 -6.25 3.97
CA ARG A 279 -6.47 -5.46 2.73
C ARG A 279 -7.17 -6.16 1.58
N SER A 280 -6.89 -7.45 1.37
CA SER A 280 -7.56 -8.24 0.33
C SER A 280 -9.06 -8.30 0.59
N ALA A 281 -9.49 -8.58 1.83
CA ALA A 281 -10.90 -8.61 2.20
C ALA A 281 -11.58 -7.25 1.96
N PHE A 282 -10.93 -6.15 2.32
CA PHE A 282 -11.46 -4.80 2.12
C PHE A 282 -11.61 -4.46 0.63
N LYS A 283 -10.60 -4.77 -0.19
CA LYS A 283 -10.68 -4.59 -1.66
C LYS A 283 -11.81 -5.41 -2.28
N THR A 284 -11.93 -6.68 -1.88
CA THR A 284 -12.99 -7.58 -2.35
C THR A 284 -14.37 -7.06 -1.93
N TRP A 285 -14.54 -6.62 -0.68
CA TRP A 285 -15.80 -6.05 -0.20
C TRP A 285 -16.22 -4.80 -1.01
N MET A 286 -15.30 -3.86 -1.20
CA MET A 286 -15.57 -2.65 -1.99
C MET A 286 -16.00 -2.98 -3.42
N LYS A 287 -15.36 -3.98 -4.04
CA LYS A 287 -15.68 -4.42 -5.38
C LYS A 287 -17.02 -5.15 -5.46
N ASP A 288 -17.26 -6.11 -4.57
CA ASP A 288 -18.41 -6.99 -4.64
C ASP A 288 -19.71 -6.27 -4.21
N CYS A 289 -19.63 -5.38 -3.23
CA CYS A 289 -20.81 -4.67 -2.70
C CYS A 289 -21.12 -3.37 -3.45
N TYR A 290 -20.09 -2.66 -3.93
CA TYR A 290 -20.27 -1.32 -4.53
C TYR A 290 -19.74 -1.20 -5.96
N GLY A 291 -19.12 -2.25 -6.50
CA GLY A 291 -18.45 -2.18 -7.79
C GLY A 291 -17.21 -1.26 -7.78
N LEU A 292 -16.67 -0.93 -6.59
CA LEU A 292 -15.61 0.05 -6.45
C LEU A 292 -14.22 -0.61 -6.42
N THR A 293 -13.29 0.01 -7.14
CA THR A 293 -11.86 -0.29 -7.06
C THR A 293 -11.17 0.72 -6.14
N ILE A 294 -10.29 0.22 -5.28
CA ILE A 294 -9.51 1.06 -4.36
C ILE A 294 -8.03 0.72 -4.45
N LEU A 295 -7.20 1.76 -4.42
CA LEU A 295 -5.75 1.66 -4.54
C LEU A 295 -5.07 1.98 -3.21
N PRO A 296 -3.93 1.37 -2.88
CA PRO A 296 -3.14 1.86 -1.75
C PRO A 296 -2.82 3.34 -1.94
N LYS A 297 -2.93 4.12 -0.88
CA LYS A 297 -2.27 5.43 -0.86
C LYS A 297 -0.77 5.19 -0.86
N ALA A 298 -0.14 5.33 -2.02
CA ALA A 298 1.30 5.44 -2.08
C ALA A 298 1.73 6.52 -1.08
N LYS A 299 2.74 6.23 -0.26
CA LYS A 299 3.49 7.29 0.43
C LYS A 299 4.26 8.04 -0.65
N CYS A 300 3.57 8.80 -1.50
CA CYS A 300 4.21 9.83 -2.28
C CYS A 300 4.80 10.79 -1.26
N CYS A 301 6.12 10.91 -1.26
CA CYS A 301 6.80 12.01 -0.60
C CYS A 301 6.05 13.30 -0.94
N ALA A 302 5.78 14.09 0.10
CA ALA A 302 5.29 15.45 -0.06
C ALA A 302 6.28 16.26 -0.91
#